data_AF-A0A0B2ABI4-F1
#
_entry.id   AF-A0A0B2ABI4-F1
#
_cell.length_a   1.000
_cell.length_b   1.000
_cell.length_c   1.000
_cell.angle_alpha   90.00
_cell.angle_beta   90.00
_cell.angle_gamma   90.00
#
_symmetry.space_group_name_H-M   'P 1'
#
loop_
_entity.id
_entity.type
_entity.pdbx_description
1 polymer ?
#
loop_
_entity_poly.entity_id
_entity_poly.type
_entity_poly.pdbx_seq_one_letter_code
_entity_poly.pdbx_strand_id
1 'polypeptide(L)'
;MTERVWASSHRAEGRAYVDALVKAGFAKSAMQVTNDRSTVGNPAESIQFSVRWKDGQCLVGQVGPATGDPVTVVVAGLPGGKCLIGDTRPITW
;
A
#
# COMPACT_ATOMS: atom_id res chain seq x y z
N MET A 1 2.23 1.43 -12.36
CA MET A 1 1.23 0.42 -11.91
C MET A 1 0.20 1.06 -10.98
N THR A 2 0.62 1.80 -9.95
CA THR A 2 -0.25 2.51 -9.02
C THR A 2 -1.26 3.42 -9.72
N GLU A 3 -0.80 4.23 -10.68
CA GLU A 3 -1.66 5.09 -11.50
C GLU A 3 -2.75 4.31 -12.26
N ARG A 4 -2.41 3.13 -12.79
CA ARG A 4 -3.39 2.28 -13.49
C ARG A 4 -4.47 1.77 -12.56
N VAL A 5 -4.11 1.38 -11.33
CA VAL A 5 -5.10 0.97 -10.31
C VAL A 5 -5.94 2.18 -9.89
N TRP A 6 -5.31 3.35 -9.69
CA TRP A 6 -6.01 4.58 -9.31
C TRP A 6 -7.03 5.07 -10.36
N ALA A 7 -6.73 4.86 -11.64
CA ALA A 7 -7.65 5.16 -12.74
C ALA A 7 -8.80 4.16 -12.88
N SER A 8 -8.83 3.09 -12.07
CA SER A 8 -9.84 2.02 -12.16
C SER A 8 -10.96 2.16 -11.12
N SER A 9 -11.99 1.33 -11.24
CA SER A 9 -13.05 1.18 -10.23
C SER A 9 -12.54 0.68 -8.88
N HIS A 10 -11.38 0.03 -8.83
CA HIS A 10 -10.80 -0.57 -7.62
C HIS A 10 -9.84 0.38 -6.86
N ARG A 11 -9.82 1.67 -7.22
CA ARG A 11 -8.90 2.66 -6.65
C ARG A 11 -8.98 2.87 -5.13
N ALA A 12 -10.10 2.47 -4.52
CA ALA A 12 -10.33 2.56 -3.08
C ALA A 12 -10.07 1.22 -2.36
N GLU A 13 -9.52 0.23 -3.04
CA GLU A 13 -9.26 -1.10 -2.50
C GLU A 13 -7.75 -1.32 -2.38
N GLY A 14 -7.21 -1.32 -1.16
CA GLY A 14 -5.80 -1.59 -0.91
C GLY A 14 -5.34 -2.95 -1.46
N ARG A 15 -6.25 -3.92 -1.59
CA ARG A 15 -5.99 -5.21 -2.23
C ARG A 15 -5.56 -5.06 -3.69
N ALA A 16 -6.19 -4.17 -4.45
CA ALA A 16 -5.88 -3.99 -5.87
C ALA A 16 -4.44 -3.50 -6.09
N TYR A 17 -3.93 -2.67 -5.17
CA TYR A 17 -2.53 -2.21 -5.19
C TYR A 17 -1.55 -3.33 -4.87
N VAL A 18 -1.85 -4.12 -3.84
CA VAL A 18 -1.04 -5.29 -3.48
C VAL A 18 -1.03 -6.33 -4.60
N ASP A 19 -2.18 -6.64 -5.21
CA ASP A 19 -2.27 -7.57 -6.34
C ASP A 19 -1.50 -7.05 -7.56
N ALA A 20 -1.52 -5.75 -7.83
CA ALA A 20 -0.71 -5.13 -8.88
C ALA A 20 0.80 -5.26 -8.62
N LEU A 21 1.25 -5.12 -7.37
CA LEU A 21 2.64 -5.34 -6.97
C LEU A 21 3.04 -6.81 -7.10
N VAL A 22 2.18 -7.75 -6.71
CA VAL A 22 2.43 -9.19 -6.88
C VAL A 22 2.57 -9.53 -8.37
N LYS A 23 1.68 -9.01 -9.22
CA LYS A 23 1.77 -9.18 -10.67
C LYS A 23 3.06 -8.59 -11.25
N ALA A 24 3.63 -7.56 -10.63
CA ALA A 24 4.92 -6.98 -10.98
C ALA A 24 6.13 -7.79 -10.48
N GLY A 25 5.91 -8.88 -9.73
CA GLY A 25 6.95 -9.80 -9.27
C GLY A 25 7.39 -9.59 -7.82
N PHE A 26 6.71 -8.75 -7.05
CA PHE A 26 7.03 -8.53 -5.64
C PHE A 26 6.43 -9.61 -4.73
N ALA A 27 7.16 -10.00 -3.69
CA ALA A 27 6.69 -10.99 -2.72
C ALA A 27 5.61 -10.40 -1.80
N LYS A 28 4.41 -11.01 -1.81
CA LYS A 28 3.28 -10.58 -0.96
C LYS A 28 3.62 -10.58 0.54
N SER A 29 4.46 -11.52 0.99
CA SER A 29 4.93 -11.61 2.38
C SER A 29 5.79 -10.42 2.83
N ALA A 30 6.33 -9.64 1.89
CA ALA A 30 7.11 -8.44 2.18
C ALA A 30 6.26 -7.16 2.12
N MET A 31 4.92 -7.28 1.99
CA MET A 31 4.03 -6.15 1.80
C MET A 31 3.28 -5.76 3.07
N GLN A 32 2.91 -4.49 3.14
CA GLN A 32 1.98 -3.98 4.13
C GLN A 32 0.94 -3.09 3.43
N VAL A 33 -0.26 -3.03 3.98
CA VAL A 33 -1.32 -2.15 3.50
C VAL A 33 -2.22 -1.72 4.66
N THR A 34 -2.66 -0.46 4.66
CA THR A 34 -3.61 0.06 5.65
C THR A 34 -5.03 -0.46 5.38
N ASN A 35 -5.96 -0.19 6.29
CA ASN A 35 -7.36 -0.56 6.10
C ASN A 35 -8.02 0.31 5.02
N ASP A 36 -8.96 -0.30 4.28
CA ASP A 36 -9.74 0.37 3.23
C ASP A 36 -10.90 1.21 3.82
N ARG A 37 -11.19 1.02 5.12
CA ARG A 37 -12.25 1.71 5.87
C ARG A 37 -11.77 2.13 7.25
N SER A 38 -12.37 3.19 7.77
CA SER A 38 -12.20 3.63 9.15
C SER A 38 -12.93 2.71 10.13
N THR A 39 -12.69 2.89 11.43
CA THR A 39 -13.34 2.15 12.51
C THR A 39 -14.86 2.36 12.57
N VAL A 40 -15.36 3.46 12.00
CA VAL A 40 -16.80 3.76 11.89
C VAL A 40 -17.38 3.37 10.52
N GLY A 41 -16.60 2.68 9.68
CA GLY A 41 -17.08 2.07 8.43
C GLY A 41 -17.00 2.97 7.17
N ASN A 42 -16.56 4.21 7.30
CA ASN A 42 -16.37 5.11 6.15
C ASN A 42 -15.20 4.64 5.28
N PRO A 43 -15.23 4.85 3.95
CA PRO A 43 -14.07 4.65 3.10
C PRO A 43 -12.86 5.44 3.62
N ALA A 44 -11.66 4.85 3.54
CA ALA A 44 -10.45 5.54 3.92
C ALA A 44 -10.16 6.71 2.97
N GLU A 45 -9.87 7.89 3.54
CA GLU A 45 -9.47 9.07 2.76
C GLU A 45 -8.05 8.96 2.20
N SER A 46 -7.24 8.08 2.81
CA SER A 46 -5.90 7.73 2.38
C SER A 46 -5.62 6.26 2.68
N ILE A 47 -5.06 5.56 1.70
CA ILE A 47 -4.58 4.18 1.81
C ILE A 47 -3.08 4.21 1.52
N GLN A 48 -2.29 3.67 2.46
CA GLN A 48 -0.88 3.43 2.25
C GLN A 48 -0.63 1.95 2.01
N PHE A 49 0.24 1.66 1.06
CA PHE A 49 0.76 0.32 0.82
C PHE A 49 2.28 0.38 0.69
N SER A 50 2.95 -0.73 0.93
CA SER A 50 4.39 -0.80 0.79
C SER A 50 4.86 -2.20 0.44
N VAL A 51 6.07 -2.27 -0.09
CA VAL A 51 6.83 -3.51 -0.18
C VAL A 51 8.26 -3.26 0.24
N ARG A 52 8.76 -4.12 1.13
CA ARG A 52 10.19 -4.18 1.44
C ARG A 52 10.91 -4.86 0.29
N TRP A 53 11.95 -4.21 -0.21
CA TRP A 53 12.78 -4.71 -1.28
C TRP A 53 14.26 -4.44 -0.98
N LYS A 54 15.14 -4.77 -1.92
CA LYS A 54 16.57 -4.45 -2.00
C LYS A 54 17.18 -3.73 -0.79
N ASP A 55 18.14 -4.37 -0.14
CA ASP A 55 18.98 -3.76 0.91
C ASP A 55 18.16 -3.12 2.05
N GLY A 56 16.98 -3.67 2.32
CA GLY A 56 16.09 -3.19 3.38
C GLY A 56 15.36 -1.89 3.08
N GLN A 57 15.37 -1.43 1.82
CA GLN A 57 14.55 -0.29 1.39
C GLN A 57 13.07 -0.66 1.30
N CYS A 58 12.22 0.36 1.29
CA CYS A 58 10.79 0.21 1.13
C CYS A 58 10.31 1.09 -0.01
N LEU A 59 9.62 0.48 -0.97
CA LEU A 59 8.74 1.23 -1.86
C LEU A 59 7.44 1.46 -1.10
N VAL A 60 7.08 2.72 -0.88
CA VAL A 60 5.85 3.14 -0.20
C VAL A 60 4.98 3.89 -1.19
N GLY A 61 3.71 3.52 -1.28
CA GLY A 61 2.71 4.21 -2.07
C GLY A 61 1.57 4.73 -1.21
N GLN A 62 1.02 5.88 -1.59
CA GLN A 62 -0.16 6.47 -0.97
C GLN A 62 -1.15 6.90 -2.05
N VAL A 63 -2.42 6.61 -1.80
CA VAL A 63 -3.55 6.95 -2.68
C VAL A 63 -4.75 7.38 -1.84
N GLY A 64 -5.73 8.01 -2.46
CA GLY A 64 -7.00 8.35 -1.81
C GLY A 64 -7.38 9.82 -2.02
N PRO A 65 -8.65 10.18 -1.77
CA PRO A 65 -9.14 11.54 -1.99
C PRO A 65 -8.30 12.63 -1.34
N ALA A 66 -7.78 12.40 -0.13
CA ALA A 66 -6.94 13.37 0.58
C ALA A 66 -5.51 13.45 0.04
N THR A 67 -5.08 12.46 -0.76
CA THR A 67 -3.76 12.44 -1.41
C THR A 67 -3.79 13.14 -2.77
N GLY A 68 -4.94 13.09 -3.47
CA GLY A 68 -5.05 13.57 -4.84
C GLY A 68 -4.48 12.56 -5.83
N ASP A 69 -3.45 12.93 -6.57
CA ASP A 69 -2.74 12.01 -7.46
C ASP A 69 -1.97 10.95 -6.67
N PRO A 70 -1.84 9.72 -7.19
CA PRO A 70 -1.07 8.67 -6.53
C PRO A 70 0.39 9.06 -6.34
N VAL A 71 0.91 8.84 -5.14
CA VAL A 71 2.32 9.09 -4.84
C VAL A 71 3.01 7.78 -4.52
N THR A 72 4.23 7.61 -5.03
CA THR A 72 5.12 6.51 -4.64
C THR A 72 6.54 7.02 -4.39
N VAL A 73 7.16 6.57 -3.32
CA VAL A 73 8.53 6.94 -2.93
C VAL A 73 9.32 5.72 -2.48
N VAL A 74 10.64 5.82 -2.55
CA VAL A 74 11.55 4.82 -1.99
C VAL A 74 12.22 5.43 -0.77
N VAL A 75 12.08 4.75 0.36
CA VAL A 75 12.62 5.19 1.65
C VAL A 75 13.41 4.08 2.31
N ALA A 76 14.21 4.41 3.32
CA ALA A 76 14.82 3.41 4.18
C ALA A 76 13.72 2.64 4.94
N GLY A 77 13.90 1.33 5.11
CA GLY A 77 13.01 0.53 5.94
C GLY A 77 13.14 0.87 7.42
N LEU A 78 12.09 0.57 8.17
CA LEU A 78 12.05 0.77 9.61
C LEU A 78 12.83 -0.35 10.33
N PRO A 79 13.31 -0.08 11.56
CA PRO A 79 13.76 -1.12 12.47
C PRO A 79 12.70 -2.23 12.62
N GLY A 80 13.15 -3.48 12.72
CA GLY A 80 12.24 -4.63 12.86
C GLY A 80 11.59 -5.10 11.56
N GLY A 81 12.06 -4.65 10.39
CA GLY A 81 11.67 -5.25 9.11
C GLY A 81 10.46 -4.59 8.42
N LYS A 82 9.80 -3.61 9.06
CA LYS A 82 8.60 -2.94 8.53
C LYS A 82 8.94 -1.77 7.60
N CYS A 83 7.93 -1.30 6.89
CA CYS A 83 7.93 -0.15 5.99
C CYS A 83 6.92 0.93 6.40
N LEU A 84 5.82 0.56 7.07
CA LEU A 84 4.79 1.49 7.53
C LEU A 84 4.75 1.58 9.06
N ILE A 85 4.48 2.79 9.55
CA ILE A 85 4.23 3.07 10.96
C ILE A 85 2.73 2.91 11.25
N GLY A 86 2.40 2.35 12.42
CA GLY A 86 1.02 2.09 12.85
C GLY A 86 0.50 0.72 12.42
N ASP A 87 -0.81 0.55 12.52
CA ASP A 87 -1.47 -0.72 12.24
C ASP A 87 -1.77 -0.90 10.76
N THR A 88 -1.33 -2.04 10.25
CA THR A 88 -1.59 -2.49 8.88
C THR A 88 -2.42 -3.74 8.93
N ARG A 89 -3.34 -3.92 7.99
CA ARG A 89 -4.19 -5.10 8.00
C ARG A 89 -3.40 -6.35 7.61
N PRO A 90 -3.74 -7.53 8.16
CA PRO A 90 -3.21 -8.80 7.66
C PRO A 90 -3.54 -9.01 6.18
N ILE A 91 -2.58 -9.56 5.43
CA ILE A 91 -2.75 -9.95 4.02
C ILE A 91 -2.82 -11.49 3.98
N THR A 92 -4.01 -12.05 4.17
CA THR A 92 -4.24 -13.51 4.29
C THR A 92 -4.86 -14.14 3.04
N TRP A 93 -4.82 -13.42 1.93
CA TRP A 93 -5.71 -13.61 0.79
C TRP A 93 -5.00 -13.62 -0.54
#